data_AF-A0A8T5DDZ8-F1
#
_entry.id   AF-A0A8T5DDZ8-F1
#
_cell.length_a   1.000
_cell.length_b   1.000
_cell.length_c   1.000
_cell.angle_alpha   90.00
_cell.angle_beta   90.00
_cell.angle_gamma   90.00
#
_symmetry.space_group_name_H-M   'P 1'
#
loop_
_entity.id
_entity.type
_entity.pdbx_description
1 polymer ?
#
loop_
_entity_poly.entity_id
_entity_poly.type
_entity_poly.pdbx_seq_one_letter_code
_entity_poly.pdbx_strand_id
1 'polypeptide(L)' 'MKFDFEYWSSLDSRYIILTIEAGSKADAVKEFKNMHPHKKHRLLDPLDD' A
#
# COMPACT_ATOMS: atom_id res chain seq x y z
N MET A 1 2.78 -4.57 -12.46
CA MET A 1 3.91 -4.33 -11.52
C MET A 1 3.34 -4.45 -10.11
N LYS A 2 4.11 -4.98 -9.16
CA LYS A 2 3.69 -5.10 -7.76
C LYS A 2 4.18 -3.90 -6.98
N PHE A 3 3.30 -3.30 -6.18
CA PHE A 3 3.59 -2.15 -5.33
C PHE A 3 3.19 -2.48 -3.90
N ASP A 4 4.14 -2.38 -2.97
CA ASP A 4 3.90 -2.69 -1.57
C ASP A 4 3.60 -1.43 -0.77
N PHE A 5 2.47 -1.43 -0.08
CA PHE A 5 2.00 -0.34 0.76
C PHE A 5 2.00 -0.76 2.22
N GLU A 6 2.78 -0.09 3.05
CA GLU A 6 2.72 -0.21 4.50
C GLU A 6 1.70 0.77 5.07
N TYR A 7 0.79 0.30 5.91
CA TYR A 7 -0.16 1.15 6.63
C TYR A 7 -0.42 0.64 8.05
N TRP A 8 -0.85 1.55 8.94
CA TRP A 8 -1.23 1.20 10.31
C TRP A 8 -2.66 0.63 10.37
N SER A 9 -2.77 -0.65 10.76
CA SER A 9 -4.05 -1.27 11.09
C SER A 9 -4.38 -1.01 12.55
N SER A 10 -5.43 -0.22 12.77
CA SER A 10 -5.98 0.02 14.11
C SER A 10 -6.69 -1.22 14.67
N LEU A 11 -7.14 -2.14 13.81
CA LEU A 11 -7.78 -3.39 14.22
C LEU A 11 -6.77 -4.33 14.87
N ASP A 12 -5.62 -4.48 14.23
CA ASP A 12 -4.55 -5.39 14.65
C ASP A 12 -3.48 -4.71 15.52
N SER A 13 -3.59 -3.39 15.72
CA SER A 13 -2.59 -2.54 16.40
C SER A 13 -1.15 -2.76 15.89
N ARG A 14 -0.99 -2.88 14.56
CA ARG A 14 0.31 -3.09 13.90
C ARG A 14 0.35 -2.52 12.49
N TYR A 15 1.57 -2.38 11.94
CA TYR A 15 1.77 -2.10 10.53
C TYR A 15 1.51 -3.36 9.69
N ILE A 16 0.80 -3.19 8.58
CA ILE A 16 0.48 -4.25 7.61
C ILE A 16 1.00 -3.81 6.25
N ILE A 17 1.56 -4.77 5.51
CA ILE A 17 1.99 -4.60 4.12
C ILE A 17 0.87 -5.14 3.22
N LEU A 18 0.41 -4.31 2.29
CA LEU A 18 -0.55 -4.66 1.25
C LEU A 18 0.13 -4.54 -0.12
N THR A 19 0.18 -5.64 -0.85
CA THR A 19 0.68 -5.66 -2.23
C THR A 19 -0.46 -5.39 -3.20
N ILE A 20 -0.29 -4.41 -4.08
CA ILE A 20 -1.25 -4.06 -5.15
C ILE A 20 -0.58 -4.28 -6.50
N GLU A 21 -1.26 -4.98 -7.40
CA GLU A 21 -0.83 -5.18 -8.78
C GLU A 21 -1.45 -4.12 -9.69
N ALA A 22 -0.61 -3.20 -10.19
CA ALA A 22 -1.06 -2.12 -11.07
C ALA A 22 -0.11 -1.88 -12.24
N GLY A 23 -0.60 -1.18 -13.26
CA GLY A 23 0.20 -0.75 -14.41
C GLY A 23 1.17 0.39 -14.08
N SER A 24 0.85 1.23 -13.09
CA SER A 24 1.66 2.37 -12.67
C SER A 24 1.56 2.62 -11.16
N LYS A 25 2.52 3.38 -10.61
CA LYS A 25 2.47 3.85 -9.21
C LYS A 25 1.22 4.70 -8.93
N ALA A 26 0.79 5.51 -9.89
CA ALA A 26 -0.40 6.34 -9.75
C ALA A 26 -1.68 5.49 -9.62
N ASP A 27 -1.80 4.45 -10.44
CA ASP A 27 -2.90 3.50 -10.36
C ASP A 27 -2.88 2.74 -9.04
N ALA A 28 -1.71 2.27 -8.60
CA ALA A 28 -1.55 1.56 -7.33
C ALA A 28 -1.99 2.43 -6.13
N VAL A 29 -1.57 3.71 -6.11
CA VAL A 29 -1.97 4.66 -5.06
C VAL A 29 -3.48 4.93 -5.11
N LYS A 30 -4.06 5.02 -6.31
CA LYS A 30 -5.50 5.21 -6.49
C LYS A 30 -6.28 4.03 -5.95
N GLU A 31 -5.86 2.80 -6.25
CA GLU A 31 -6.47 1.58 -5.71
C GLU A 31 -6.34 1.50 -4.20
N PHE A 32 -5.15 1.79 -3.64
CA PHE A 32 -4.95 1.83 -2.19
C PHE A 32 -5.94 2.79 -1.53
N LYS A 33 -6.08 4.02 -2.05
CA LYS A 33 -7.00 5.02 -1.52
C LYS A 33 -8.47 4.61 -1.67
N ASN A 34 -8.82 3.86 -2.71
CA ASN A 34 -10.19 3.36 -2.90
C ASN A 34 -10.55 2.29 -1.85
N MET A 35 -9.61 1.39 -1.53
CA MET A 35 -9.80 0.36 -0.50
C MET A 35 -9.69 0.92 0.93
N HIS A 36 -8.82 1.92 1.12
CA HIS A 36 -8.49 2.48 2.43
C HIS A 36 -8.49 4.01 2.42
N PRO A 37 -9.66 4.65 2.23
CA PRO A 37 -9.77 6.11 2.01
C PRO A 37 -9.24 6.95 3.19
N HIS A 38 -9.28 6.40 4.40
CA HIS A 38 -8.86 7.10 5.62
C HIS A 38 -7.51 6.63 6.16
N LYS A 39 -6.83 5.69 5.50
CA LYS A 39 -5.55 5.17 5.98
C LYS A 39 -4.39 5.95 5.37
N LYS A 40 -3.50 6.42 6.25
CA LYS A 40 -2.17 6.86 5.85
C LYS A 40 -1.37 5.64 5.40
N HIS A 41 -0.62 5.79 4.32
CA HIS A 41 0.22 4.74 3.75
C HIS A 41 1.63 5.24 3.47
N ARG A 42 2.58 4.31 3.48
CA ARG A 42 3.94 4.48 2.97
C ARG A 42 4.12 3.46 1.84
N LEU A 43 4.47 3.95 0.66
CA LEU A 43 4.88 3.04 -0.41
C LEU A 43 6.30 2.58 -0.08
N LEU A 44 6.48 1.27 0.04
CA LEU A 44 7.80 0.66 0.18
C LEU A 44 8.41 0.58 -1.21
N ASP A 45 9.67 1.03 -1.32
CA ASP A 45 10.44 0.71 -2.50
C ASP A 45 10.59 -0.81 -2.58
N PRO A 46 10.49 -1.40 -3.80
CA PRO A 46 10.80 -2.81 -3.95
C PRO A 46 12.20 -3.02 -3.38
N LEU A 47 12.34 -3.95 -2.44
CA LEU A 47 13.65 -4.34 -1.93
C LEU A 47 14.44 -4.86 -3.13
N ASP A 48 15.35 -4.03 -3.65
CA ASP A 48 16.42 -4.45 -4.56
C ASP A 48 17.22 -5.55 -3.84
N ASP A 49 17.33 -6.71 -4.47
CA ASP A 49 18.09 -7.89 -4.02
C ASP A 49 19.61 -7.63 -4.12
#